data_AF-A0A126NQE8-F1
#
_entry.id   AF-A0A126NQE8-F1
#
_cell.length_a   1.000
_cell.length_b   1.000
_cell.length_c   1.000
_cell.angle_alpha   90.00
_cell.angle_beta   90.00
_cell.angle_gamma   90.00
#
_symmetry.space_group_name_H-M   'P 1'
#
loop_
_entity.id
_entity.type
_entity.pdbx_description
1 polymer ?
#
loop_
_entity_poly.entity_id
_entity_poly.type
_entity_poly.pdbx_seq_one_letter_code
_entity_poly.pdbx_strand_id
1 'polypeptide(L)'
;MGTLAARSAFDVSCALHLAQLPVLQSGEAHRSDVWAFLATYLLRPITLWRYGTSPERYHGGVRNTFQRLWMRGTTLDRGEGHPARWGLVEGLTEDAFVAILERPTVAADRRLALALAEGWLAASTWYGQAAMQPVMRSAIIRIRMRNEIFALAELTPDQLKATVGAVFMEAEAAIRAARSA
;
A
#
# COMPACT_ATOMS: atom_id res chain seq x y z
N MET A 1 11.00 24.48 -6.72
CA MET A 1 10.03 23.61 -6.01
C MET A 1 9.55 22.54 -7.00
N GLY A 2 9.70 21.25 -6.70
CA GLY A 2 9.28 20.18 -7.61
C GLY A 2 7.76 20.06 -7.71
N THR A 3 7.24 19.67 -8.88
CA THR A 3 5.80 19.46 -9.10
C THR A 3 5.28 18.27 -8.27
N LEU A 4 3.96 18.18 -8.09
CA LEU A 4 3.33 17.03 -7.44
C LEU A 4 3.69 15.71 -8.15
N ALA A 5 3.76 15.74 -9.48
CA ALA A 5 4.17 14.61 -10.31
C ALA A 5 5.63 14.18 -10.01
N ALA A 6 6.56 15.14 -9.89
CA ALA A 6 7.96 14.82 -9.57
C ALA A 6 8.10 14.16 -8.18
N ARG A 7 7.30 14.61 -7.20
CA ARG A 7 7.27 14.00 -5.86
C ARG A 7 6.68 12.59 -5.88
N SER A 8 5.63 12.36 -6.66
CA SER A 8 5.04 11.03 -6.81
C SER A 8 5.99 10.05 -7.53
N ALA A 9 6.68 10.50 -8.59
CA ALA A 9 7.70 9.72 -9.27
C ALA A 9 8.88 9.39 -8.35
N PHE A 10 9.31 10.34 -7.52
CA PHE A 10 10.30 10.09 -6.48
C PHE A 10 9.84 8.99 -5.50
N ASP A 11 8.60 9.06 -5.00
CA ASP A 11 8.08 8.09 -4.04
C ASP A 11 8.08 6.66 -4.61
N VAL A 12 7.72 6.50 -5.89
CA VAL A 12 7.77 5.20 -6.59
C VAL A 12 9.22 4.70 -6.69
N SER A 13 10.12 5.49 -7.26
CA SER A 13 11.52 5.09 -7.46
C SER A 13 12.22 4.79 -6.13
N CYS A 14 11.95 5.58 -5.09
CA CYS A 14 12.50 5.38 -3.77
C CYS A 14 11.97 4.10 -3.12
N ALA A 15 10.66 3.79 -3.25
CA ALA A 15 10.09 2.53 -2.75
C ALA A 15 10.75 1.31 -3.40
N LEU A 16 10.92 1.32 -4.73
CA LEU A 16 11.60 0.27 -5.48
C LEU A 16 13.05 0.10 -5.02
N HIS A 17 13.78 1.20 -4.87
CA HIS A 17 15.17 1.17 -4.45
C HIS A 17 15.33 0.62 -3.03
N LEU A 18 14.56 1.15 -2.07
CA LEU A 18 14.61 0.72 -0.66
C LEU A 18 14.29 -0.78 -0.50
N ALA A 19 13.33 -1.31 -1.25
CA ALA A 19 12.96 -2.73 -1.20
C ALA A 19 14.07 -3.67 -1.69
N GLN A 20 15.00 -3.17 -2.50
CA GLN A 20 16.09 -3.94 -3.10
C GLN A 20 17.42 -3.79 -2.36
N LEU A 21 17.52 -2.88 -1.38
CA LEU A 21 18.76 -2.64 -0.65
C LEU A 21 19.06 -3.82 0.30
N PRO A 22 20.19 -4.54 0.12
CA PRO A 22 20.50 -5.71 0.95
C PRO A 22 20.53 -5.42 2.46
N VAL A 23 21.01 -4.23 2.85
CA VAL A 23 21.05 -3.80 4.26
C VAL A 23 19.65 -3.67 4.91
N LEU A 24 18.62 -3.46 4.09
CA LEU A 24 17.22 -3.33 4.51
C LEU A 24 16.42 -4.63 4.37
N GLN A 25 17.07 -5.73 3.97
CA GLN A 25 16.45 -7.06 3.88
C GLN A 25 16.56 -7.86 5.19
N SER A 26 16.85 -7.18 6.30
CA SER A 26 16.94 -7.76 7.64
C SER A 26 15.74 -7.33 8.51
N GLY A 27 15.49 -8.07 9.59
CA GLY A 27 14.42 -7.73 10.55
C GLY A 27 14.62 -6.36 11.21
N GLU A 28 15.84 -5.83 11.26
CA GLU A 28 16.13 -4.49 11.80
C GLU A 28 15.39 -3.40 11.04
N ALA A 29 15.10 -3.59 9.74
CA ALA A 29 14.33 -2.66 8.94
C ALA A 29 12.87 -2.52 9.40
N HIS A 30 12.36 -3.35 10.33
CA HIS A 30 11.07 -3.10 10.97
C HIS A 30 11.13 -2.11 12.14
N ARG A 31 12.32 -1.83 12.69
CA ARG A 31 12.46 -0.93 13.85
C ARG A 31 12.28 0.52 13.45
N SER A 32 11.40 1.21 14.15
CA SER A 32 11.14 2.64 13.97
C SER A 32 12.41 3.49 14.06
N ASP A 33 13.38 3.13 14.92
CA ASP A 33 14.61 3.90 15.13
C ASP A 33 15.50 3.98 13.88
N VAL A 34 15.54 2.91 13.07
CA VAL A 34 16.28 2.88 11.81
C VAL A 34 15.75 3.98 10.89
N TRP A 35 14.43 4.07 10.77
CA TRP A 35 13.78 5.06 9.91
C TRP A 35 13.80 6.47 10.48
N ALA A 36 13.74 6.61 11.80
CA ALA A 36 13.93 7.89 12.46
C ALA A 36 15.34 8.43 12.18
N PHE A 37 16.37 7.59 12.32
CA PHE A 37 17.75 7.95 11.99
C PHE A 37 17.91 8.35 10.52
N LEU A 38 17.34 7.56 9.60
CA LEU A 38 17.37 7.89 8.17
C LEU A 38 16.69 9.23 7.88
N ALA A 39 15.51 9.47 8.44
CA ALA A 39 14.72 10.67 8.14
C ALA A 39 15.23 11.94 8.82
N THR A 40 15.84 11.83 10.01
CA THR A 40 16.31 12.97 10.81
C THR A 40 17.78 13.31 10.59
N TYR A 41 18.61 12.33 10.23
CA TYR A 41 20.05 12.50 10.13
C TYR A 41 20.53 12.25 8.71
N LEU A 42 20.50 11.00 8.24
CA LEU A 42 21.17 10.60 7.00
C LEU A 42 20.57 11.26 5.76
N LEU A 43 19.24 11.31 5.67
CA LEU A 43 18.48 11.79 4.51
C LEU A 43 17.59 12.99 4.86
N ARG A 44 17.95 13.74 5.92
CA ARG A 44 17.20 14.91 6.39
C ARG A 44 16.86 15.92 5.28
N PRO A 45 17.78 16.27 4.34
CA PRO A 45 17.46 17.21 3.27
C PRO A 45 16.31 16.73 2.38
N ILE A 46 16.23 15.41 2.12
CA ILE A 46 15.16 14.81 1.30
C ILE A 46 13.83 14.86 2.06
N THR A 47 13.84 14.50 3.35
CA THR A 47 12.65 14.62 4.22
C THR A 47 12.12 16.05 4.22
N LEU A 48 13.00 17.04 4.41
CA LEU A 48 12.65 18.45 4.43
C LEU A 48 12.10 18.94 3.09
N TRP A 49 12.71 18.55 1.98
CA TRP A 49 12.23 18.90 0.63
C TRP A 49 10.83 18.33 0.35
N ARG A 50 10.56 17.11 0.82
CA ARG A 50 9.31 16.41 0.54
C ARG A 50 8.18 16.86 1.45
N TYR A 51 8.44 17.08 2.74
CA TYR A 51 7.39 17.28 3.75
C TYR A 51 7.57 18.53 4.63
N GLY A 52 8.62 19.33 4.41
CA GLY A 52 8.92 20.44 5.29
C GLY A 52 9.24 19.94 6.70
N THR A 53 8.81 20.67 7.73
CA THR A 53 9.13 20.42 9.13
C THR A 53 8.08 19.56 9.87
N SER A 54 7.24 18.84 9.13
CA SER A 54 6.18 17.96 9.64
C SER A 54 6.76 16.83 10.51
N PRO A 55 6.59 16.85 11.86
CA PRO A 55 7.31 15.97 12.77
C PRO A 55 7.08 14.48 12.52
N GLU A 56 5.86 14.08 12.17
CA GLU A 56 5.48 12.69 11.90
C GLU A 56 6.20 12.07 10.70
N ARG A 57 6.84 12.90 9.86
CA ARG A 57 7.63 12.47 8.69
C ARG A 57 9.08 12.18 9.03
N TYR A 58 9.52 12.60 10.21
CA TYR A 58 10.83 12.37 10.78
C TYR A 58 10.84 11.21 11.79
N HIS A 59 9.76 11.03 12.55
CA HIS A 59 9.63 9.92 13.49
C HIS A 59 9.52 8.59 12.72
N GLY A 60 10.02 7.51 13.31
CA GLY A 60 9.76 6.17 12.78
C GLY A 60 8.29 5.79 12.90
N GLY A 61 7.85 4.84 12.07
CA GLY A 61 6.49 4.34 11.99
C GLY A 61 5.89 4.46 10.59
N VAL A 62 4.62 4.07 10.45
CA VAL A 62 3.91 3.98 9.17
C VAL A 62 3.82 5.30 8.39
N ARG A 63 3.96 6.45 9.07
CA ARG A 63 3.93 7.78 8.46
C ARG A 63 5.31 8.34 8.10
N ASN A 64 6.39 7.70 8.55
CA ASN A 64 7.76 8.12 8.26
C ASN A 64 7.99 8.23 6.74
N THR A 65 8.81 9.20 6.34
CA THR A 65 9.12 9.48 4.93
C THR A 65 9.59 8.26 4.16
N PHE A 66 10.50 7.47 4.73
CA PHE A 66 11.14 6.35 4.06
C PHE A 66 10.55 5.00 4.47
N GLN A 67 10.16 4.82 5.73
CA GLN A 67 9.56 3.55 6.18
C GLN A 67 8.30 3.21 5.39
N ARG A 68 7.44 4.20 5.12
CA ARG A 68 6.22 3.98 4.33
C ARG A 68 6.54 3.51 2.90
N LEU A 69 7.62 4.03 2.32
CA LEU A 69 8.06 3.71 0.96
C LEU A 69 8.71 2.34 0.92
N TRP A 70 9.53 2.01 1.92
CA TRP A 70 10.08 0.67 2.09
C TRP A 70 8.97 -0.36 2.28
N MET A 71 8.02 -0.14 3.21
CA MET A 71 6.85 -1.01 3.40
C MET A 71 6.04 -1.17 2.11
N ARG A 72 5.86 -0.10 1.34
CA ARG A 72 5.18 -0.14 0.04
C ARG A 72 5.92 -1.04 -0.95
N GLY A 73 7.23 -0.86 -1.09
CA GLY A 73 8.05 -1.65 -1.99
C GLY A 73 8.12 -3.11 -1.56
N THR A 74 8.44 -3.38 -0.29
CA THR A 74 8.61 -4.75 0.19
C THR A 74 7.29 -5.51 0.21
N THR A 75 6.19 -4.94 0.71
CA THR A 75 4.90 -5.64 0.81
C THR A 75 4.28 -5.92 -0.55
N LEU A 76 4.43 -5.01 -1.53
CA LEU A 76 3.76 -5.09 -2.83
C LEU A 76 4.67 -5.58 -3.97
N ASP A 77 5.87 -6.03 -3.65
CA ASP A 77 6.73 -6.73 -4.58
C ASP A 77 6.10 -8.08 -4.95
N ARG A 78 5.82 -8.32 -6.24
CA ARG A 78 5.29 -9.62 -6.69
C ARG A 78 6.34 -10.75 -6.68
N GLY A 79 7.59 -10.41 -6.40
CA GLY A 79 8.71 -11.34 -6.32
C GLY A 79 9.58 -11.32 -7.56
N GLU A 80 10.81 -11.79 -7.38
CA GLU A 80 11.77 -11.97 -8.47
C GLU A 80 11.23 -12.93 -9.52
N GLY A 81 11.43 -12.59 -10.80
CA GLY A 81 10.92 -13.37 -11.93
C GLY A 81 9.48 -13.06 -12.37
N HIS A 82 8.72 -12.26 -11.60
CA HIS A 82 7.39 -11.84 -12.06
C HIS A 82 7.52 -10.75 -13.16
N PRO A 83 6.85 -10.88 -14.33
CA PRO A 83 7.04 -9.97 -15.47
C PRO A 83 6.66 -8.52 -15.16
N ALA A 84 5.68 -8.32 -14.27
CA ALA A 84 5.27 -7.02 -13.75
C ALA A 84 5.60 -6.89 -12.25
N ARG A 85 6.83 -7.26 -11.84
CA ARG A 85 7.28 -7.29 -10.42
C ARG A 85 6.80 -6.08 -9.60
N TRP A 86 6.99 -4.89 -10.16
CA TRP A 86 6.69 -3.60 -9.50
C TRP A 86 5.36 -2.96 -9.92
N GLY A 87 4.58 -3.63 -10.77
CA GLY A 87 3.36 -3.04 -11.34
C GLY A 87 2.29 -2.66 -10.31
N LEU A 88 2.28 -3.28 -9.12
CA LEU A 88 1.42 -2.84 -8.01
C LEU A 88 1.91 -1.53 -7.39
N VAL A 89 3.23 -1.38 -7.19
CA VAL A 89 3.81 -0.15 -6.66
C VAL A 89 3.60 1.00 -7.65
N GLU A 90 3.65 0.74 -8.95
CA GLU A 90 3.47 1.75 -10.00
C GLU A 90 1.98 2.10 -10.24
N GLY A 91 1.09 1.12 -10.13
CA GLY A 91 -0.33 1.27 -10.52
C GLY A 91 -1.27 1.78 -9.44
N LEU A 92 -0.95 1.61 -8.17
CA LEU A 92 -1.81 2.06 -7.06
C LEU A 92 -1.66 3.56 -6.76
N THR A 93 -2.72 4.18 -6.28
CA THR A 93 -2.71 5.57 -5.80
C THR A 93 -2.24 5.67 -4.34
N GLU A 94 -1.84 6.87 -3.89
CA GLU A 94 -1.47 7.12 -2.48
C GLU A 94 -2.58 6.68 -1.51
N ASP A 95 -3.83 7.03 -1.81
CA ASP A 95 -4.99 6.61 -1.00
C ASP A 95 -5.14 5.09 -0.92
N ALA A 96 -4.84 4.36 -2.01
CA ALA A 96 -4.86 2.91 -2.04
C ALA A 96 -3.74 2.31 -1.18
N PHE A 97 -2.53 2.88 -1.22
CA PHE A 97 -1.44 2.46 -0.33
C PHE A 97 -1.78 2.68 1.14
N VAL A 98 -2.25 3.87 1.50
CA VAL A 98 -2.68 4.17 2.88
C VAL A 98 -3.76 3.17 3.31
N ALA A 99 -4.70 2.87 2.42
CA ALA A 99 -5.77 1.94 2.72
C ALA A 99 -5.29 0.50 2.97
N ILE A 100 -4.20 0.06 2.36
CA ILE A 100 -3.67 -1.30 2.53
C ILE A 100 -2.65 -1.36 3.66
N LEU A 101 -1.69 -0.43 3.67
CA LEU A 101 -0.46 -0.51 4.47
C LEU A 101 -0.57 0.13 5.85
N GLU A 102 -1.43 1.15 6.04
CA GLU A 102 -1.63 1.75 7.37
C GLU A 102 -2.64 0.96 8.24
N ARG A 103 -3.16 -0.18 7.74
CA ARG A 103 -4.10 -1.03 8.46
C ARG A 103 -3.41 -2.29 8.98
N PRO A 104 -3.16 -2.41 10.30
CA PRO A 104 -2.36 -3.51 10.86
C PRO A 104 -2.85 -4.90 10.48
N THR A 105 -4.17 -5.14 10.54
CA THR A 105 -4.75 -6.46 10.23
C THR A 105 -4.58 -6.89 8.77
N VAL A 106 -4.34 -5.93 7.88
CA VAL A 106 -4.16 -6.16 6.45
C VAL A 106 -2.67 -6.18 6.09
N ALA A 107 -1.92 -5.20 6.58
CA ALA A 107 -0.51 -5.06 6.29
C ALA A 107 0.37 -6.14 6.97
N ALA A 108 -0.10 -6.76 8.05
CA ALA A 108 0.61 -7.84 8.73
C ALA A 108 0.67 -9.13 7.89
N ASP A 109 -0.27 -9.34 6.97
CA ASP A 109 -0.22 -10.46 6.02
C ASP A 109 0.05 -9.94 4.60
N ARG A 110 1.27 -10.20 4.13
CA ARG A 110 1.71 -9.86 2.77
C ARG A 110 0.79 -10.46 1.71
N ARG A 111 0.29 -11.68 1.89
CA ARG A 111 -0.55 -12.36 0.89
C ARG A 111 -1.89 -11.63 0.75
N LEU A 112 -2.50 -11.25 1.87
CA LEU A 112 -3.71 -10.44 1.87
C LEU A 112 -3.49 -9.05 1.27
N ALA A 113 -2.38 -8.38 1.64
CA ALA A 113 -2.04 -7.07 1.08
C ALA A 113 -1.84 -7.11 -0.44
N LEU A 114 -1.13 -8.13 -0.96
CA LEU A 114 -0.97 -8.35 -2.40
C LEU A 114 -2.31 -8.62 -3.07
N ALA A 115 -3.12 -9.54 -2.53
CA ALA A 115 -4.43 -9.85 -3.11
C ALA A 115 -5.35 -8.63 -3.17
N LEU A 116 -5.35 -7.79 -2.14
CA LEU A 116 -6.09 -6.52 -2.13
C LEU A 116 -5.59 -5.53 -3.17
N ALA A 117 -4.26 -5.40 -3.33
CA ALA A 117 -3.67 -4.53 -4.34
C ALA A 117 -4.01 -5.01 -5.76
N GLU A 118 -3.96 -6.32 -6.01
CA GLU A 118 -4.39 -6.93 -7.28
C GLU A 118 -5.87 -6.69 -7.55
N GLY A 119 -6.72 -6.91 -6.53
CA GLY A 119 -8.15 -6.66 -6.62
C GLY A 119 -8.48 -5.20 -6.91
N TRP A 120 -7.76 -4.28 -6.26
CA TRP A 120 -7.88 -2.85 -6.51
C TRP A 120 -7.47 -2.49 -7.95
N LEU A 121 -6.32 -3.01 -8.42
CA LEU A 121 -5.82 -2.73 -9.76
C LEU A 121 -6.79 -3.26 -10.82
N ALA A 122 -7.24 -4.51 -10.68
CA ALA A 122 -8.25 -5.10 -11.55
C ALA A 122 -9.55 -4.29 -11.54
N ALA A 123 -10.12 -3.98 -10.37
CA ALA A 123 -11.34 -3.18 -10.25
C ALA A 123 -11.18 -1.77 -10.87
N SER A 124 -10.00 -1.15 -10.75
CA SER A 124 -9.72 0.16 -11.34
C SER A 124 -9.80 0.17 -12.87
N THR A 125 -9.50 -0.96 -13.53
CA THR A 125 -9.66 -1.09 -14.98
C THR A 125 -11.12 -1.12 -15.41
N TRP A 126 -12.01 -1.64 -14.56
CA TRP A 126 -13.45 -1.74 -14.84
C TRP A 126 -14.22 -0.47 -14.46
N TYR A 127 -13.89 0.12 -13.32
CA TYR A 127 -14.65 1.23 -12.72
C TYR A 127 -13.99 2.61 -12.92
N GLY A 128 -12.72 2.64 -13.34
CA GLY A 128 -11.90 3.83 -13.43
C GLY A 128 -11.34 4.29 -12.08
N GLN A 129 -10.11 4.83 -12.08
CA GLN A 129 -9.42 5.24 -10.85
C GLN A 129 -10.21 6.28 -10.02
N ALA A 130 -10.94 7.18 -10.66
CA ALA A 130 -11.73 8.22 -9.99
C ALA A 130 -12.86 7.64 -9.10
N ALA A 131 -13.39 6.47 -9.44
CA ALA A 131 -14.43 5.80 -8.66
C ALA A 131 -13.85 4.93 -7.53
N MET A 132 -12.54 4.69 -7.52
CA MET A 132 -11.95 3.67 -6.66
C MET A 132 -11.85 4.07 -5.18
N GLN A 133 -11.86 5.35 -4.84
CA GLN A 133 -11.77 5.77 -3.43
C GLN A 133 -12.98 5.28 -2.59
N PRO A 134 -14.24 5.54 -2.97
CA PRO A 134 -15.39 4.99 -2.24
C PRO A 134 -15.46 3.46 -2.33
N VAL A 135 -15.10 2.86 -3.49
CA VAL A 135 -15.07 1.39 -3.66
C VAL A 135 -14.08 0.76 -2.69
N MET A 136 -12.85 1.26 -2.61
CA MET A 136 -11.81 0.77 -1.69
C MET A 136 -12.22 0.91 -0.23
N ARG A 137 -12.86 2.03 0.13
CA ARG A 137 -13.39 2.23 1.48
C ARG A 137 -14.47 1.19 1.83
N SER A 138 -15.37 0.91 0.90
CA SER A 138 -16.44 -0.08 1.07
C SER A 138 -15.89 -1.52 1.09
N ALA A 139 -14.89 -1.81 0.26
CA ALA A 139 -14.21 -3.10 0.15
C ALA A 139 -13.40 -3.43 1.41
N ILE A 140 -12.61 -2.49 1.92
CA ILE A 140 -11.76 -2.76 3.08
C ILE A 140 -12.56 -3.01 4.36
N ILE A 141 -13.73 -2.38 4.51
CA ILE A 141 -14.65 -2.64 5.62
C ILE A 141 -15.11 -4.10 5.55
N ARG A 142 -15.53 -4.58 4.37
CA ARG A 142 -15.94 -5.97 4.15
C ARG A 142 -14.82 -6.97 4.39
N ILE A 143 -13.61 -6.68 3.92
CA ILE A 143 -12.45 -7.54 4.13
C ILE A 143 -12.13 -7.67 5.61
N ARG A 144 -12.13 -6.55 6.35
CA ARG A 144 -11.90 -6.60 7.80
C ARG A 144 -12.96 -7.41 8.50
N MET A 145 -14.25 -7.17 8.22
CA MET A 145 -15.33 -7.95 8.80
C MET A 145 -15.18 -9.46 8.52
N ARG A 146 -14.83 -9.82 7.28
CA ARG A 146 -14.58 -11.23 6.92
C ARG A 146 -13.36 -11.80 7.64
N ASN A 147 -12.30 -11.01 7.81
CA ASN A 147 -11.07 -11.43 8.48
C ASN A 147 -11.23 -11.68 9.99
N GLU A 148 -12.22 -11.05 10.63
CA GLU A 148 -12.55 -11.34 12.04
C GLU A 148 -13.27 -12.69 12.22
N ILE A 149 -13.91 -13.20 11.17
CA ILE A 149 -14.71 -14.43 11.21
C ILE A 149 -13.97 -15.60 10.55
N PHE A 150 -13.22 -15.32 9.50
CA PHE A 150 -12.46 -16.28 8.71
C PHE A 150 -11.00 -15.86 8.68
N ALA A 151 -10.09 -16.81 8.89
CA ALA A 151 -8.66 -16.58 8.69
C ALA A 151 -8.37 -16.45 7.18
N LEU A 152 -8.52 -15.24 6.61
CA LEU A 152 -8.29 -15.01 5.18
C LEU A 152 -6.85 -15.35 4.77
N ALA A 153 -5.91 -15.26 5.71
CA ALA A 153 -4.51 -15.65 5.56
C ALA A 153 -4.32 -17.15 5.25
N GLU A 154 -5.27 -17.99 5.66
CA GLU A 154 -5.21 -19.45 5.46
C GLU A 154 -5.82 -19.90 4.13
N LEU A 155 -6.51 -19.00 3.42
CA LEU A 155 -7.07 -19.31 2.10
C LEU A 155 -5.96 -19.62 1.10
N THR A 156 -6.23 -20.53 0.17
CA THR A 156 -5.36 -20.75 -1.00
C THR A 156 -5.29 -19.46 -1.84
N PRO A 157 -4.23 -19.27 -2.66
CA PRO A 157 -4.12 -18.09 -3.52
C PRO A 157 -5.36 -17.83 -4.39
N ASP A 158 -5.95 -18.89 -4.96
CA ASP A 158 -7.15 -18.77 -5.80
C ASP A 158 -8.40 -18.40 -5.00
N GLN A 159 -8.59 -19.00 -3.82
CA GLN A 159 -9.68 -18.65 -2.92
C GLN A 159 -9.56 -17.21 -2.42
N LEU A 160 -8.35 -16.78 -2.06
CA LEU A 160 -8.10 -15.41 -1.61
C LEU A 160 -8.38 -14.41 -2.74
N LYS A 161 -7.89 -14.70 -3.95
CA LYS A 161 -8.16 -13.89 -5.15
C LYS A 161 -9.66 -13.79 -5.44
N ALA A 162 -10.38 -14.91 -5.45
CA ALA A 162 -11.82 -14.94 -5.66
C ALA A 162 -12.57 -14.15 -4.58
N THR A 163 -12.16 -14.31 -3.32
CA THR A 163 -12.75 -13.62 -2.16
C THR A 163 -12.57 -12.11 -2.26
N VAL A 164 -11.36 -11.64 -2.56
CA VAL A 164 -11.08 -10.22 -2.74
C VAL A 164 -11.83 -9.66 -3.94
N GLY A 165 -11.84 -10.37 -5.08
CA GLY A 165 -12.59 -9.98 -6.26
C GLY A 165 -14.09 -9.81 -5.98
N ALA A 166 -14.69 -10.77 -5.28
CA ALA A 166 -16.09 -10.70 -4.84
C ALA A 166 -16.35 -9.47 -3.96
N VAL A 167 -15.46 -9.15 -3.02
CA VAL A 167 -15.60 -7.96 -2.18
C VAL A 167 -15.61 -6.67 -3.01
N PHE A 168 -14.74 -6.53 -4.01
CA PHE A 168 -14.73 -5.34 -4.86
C PHE A 168 -16.02 -5.21 -5.68
N MET A 169 -16.56 -6.32 -6.20
CA MET A 169 -17.85 -6.32 -6.90
C MET A 169 -19.01 -5.92 -5.97
N GLU A 170 -19.08 -6.51 -4.78
CA GLU A 170 -20.11 -6.16 -3.77
C GLU A 170 -20.01 -4.71 -3.30
N ALA A 171 -18.77 -4.22 -3.12
CA ALA A 171 -18.51 -2.85 -2.71
C ALA A 171 -19.02 -1.86 -3.75
N GLU A 172 -18.79 -2.15 -5.03
CA GLU A 172 -19.24 -1.33 -6.15
C GLU A 172 -20.77 -1.35 -6.30
N ALA A 173 -21.38 -2.55 -6.26
CA ALA A 173 -22.82 -2.70 -6.34
C ALA A 173 -23.55 -1.93 -5.23
N ALA A 174 -23.02 -1.98 -3.99
CA ALA A 174 -23.56 -1.21 -2.87
C ALA A 174 -23.46 0.31 -3.09
N ILE A 175 -22.38 0.79 -3.69
CA ILE A 175 -22.21 2.22 -4.00
C ILE A 175 -23.17 2.65 -5.10
N ARG A 176 -23.39 1.82 -6.13
CA ARG A 176 -24.38 2.11 -7.17
C ARG A 176 -25.79 2.18 -6.60
N ALA A 177 -26.18 1.19 -5.80
CA ALA A 177 -27.51 1.15 -5.17
C ALA A 177 -27.77 2.39 -4.31
N ALA A 178 -26.78 2.85 -3.55
CA ALA A 178 -26.88 4.05 -2.72
C ALA A 178 -26.95 5.37 -3.52
N ARG A 179 -26.57 5.37 -4.80
CA ARG A 179 -26.69 6.55 -5.70
C ARG A 179 -28.03 6.59 -6.44
N SER A 180 -28.72 5.46 -6.55
CA SER A 180 -30.03 5.33 -7.20
C SER A 180 -31.21 5.48 -6.23
N ALA A 181 -30.95 5.59 -4.93
CA ALA A 181 -31.93 5.82 -3.87
C ALA A 181 -31.91 7.30 -3.44
#